data_AF-A0AAD5FBD1-F1
#
_entry.id   AF-A0AAD5FBD1-F1
#
_cell.length_a   1.000
_cell.length_b   1.000
_cell.length_c   1.000
_cell.angle_alpha   90.00
_cell.angle_beta   90.00
_cell.angle_gamma   90.00
#
_symmetry.space_group_name_H-M   'P 1'
#
loop_
_entity.id
_entity.type
_entity.pdbx_description
1 polymer ?
#
loop_
_entity_poly.entity_id
_entity_poly.type
_entity_poly.pdbx_seq_one_letter_code
_entity_poly.pdbx_strand_id
1 'polypeptide(L)'
;MAPVVGPCKGVFPRWYYDPTAGECKHFLYSGCKGNHNNFLQQSDCANACIQKPAARSPSLEAKSKNSASLTQNDQPVTKVHTELSGHSPPESGTILALVLGIIISALLLLMVGCRLRVRRHRRKKALPLTTEESDYLINGMYL
;
A
#
# COMPACT_ATOMS: atom_id res chain seq x y z
N MET A 1 -18.08 18.92 20.62
CA MET A 1 -16.71 19.11 21.16
C MET A 1 -15.94 20.00 20.20
N ALA A 2 -15.20 21.00 20.68
CA ALA A 2 -14.42 21.89 19.79
C ALA A 2 -13.17 21.17 19.21
N PRO A 3 -12.66 21.58 18.04
CA PRO A 3 -11.40 21.05 17.50
C PRO A 3 -10.21 21.51 18.36
N VAL A 4 -9.18 20.67 18.48
CA VAL A 4 -7.95 20.98 19.26
C VAL A 4 -6.74 20.99 18.33
N VAL A 5 -6.10 22.16 18.22
CA VAL A 5 -4.87 22.35 17.44
C VAL A 5 -3.72 21.55 18.05
N GLY A 6 -3.53 21.62 19.38
CA GLY A 6 -2.44 20.94 20.09
C GLY A 6 -1.13 21.78 20.15
N PRO A 7 -0.16 21.43 21.00
CA PRO A 7 1.01 22.26 21.29
C PRO A 7 2.20 22.07 20.34
N CYS A 8 2.14 21.09 19.44
CA CYS A 8 3.19 20.90 18.43
C CYS A 8 3.18 22.03 17.39
N LYS A 9 4.12 22.01 16.44
CA LYS A 9 4.33 23.07 15.44
C LYS A 9 4.08 22.62 14.00
N GLY A 10 3.49 21.44 13.81
CA GLY A 10 3.10 20.97 12.48
C GLY A 10 1.89 21.74 11.95
N VAL A 11 1.62 21.59 10.65
CA VAL A 11 0.44 22.15 10.00
C VAL A 11 -0.20 21.05 9.17
N PHE A 12 -1.21 20.40 9.74
CA PHE A 12 -1.92 19.30 9.10
C PHE A 12 -3.38 19.70 8.89
N PRO A 13 -3.83 19.87 7.64
CA PRO A 13 -5.25 20.05 7.34
C PRO A 13 -6.04 18.84 7.82
N ARG A 14 -7.09 19.08 8.60
CA ARG A 14 -7.98 18.07 9.17
C ARG A 14 -9.42 18.55 9.13
N TRP A 15 -10.33 17.60 9.31
CA TRP A 15 -11.75 17.84 9.42
C TRP A 15 -12.21 17.70 10.86
N TYR A 16 -13.16 18.51 11.28
CA TYR A 16 -13.86 18.40 12.55
C TYR A 16 -15.36 18.63 12.33
N TYR A 17 -16.19 18.04 13.18
CA TYR A 17 -17.62 18.26 13.17
C TYR A 17 -17.98 19.50 13.98
N ASP A 18 -18.69 20.45 13.35
CA ASP A 18 -19.29 21.60 13.99
C ASP A 18 -20.77 21.33 14.26
N PRO A 19 -21.17 21.06 15.53
CA PRO A 19 -22.56 20.76 15.87
C PRO A 19 -23.49 21.96 15.73
N THR A 20 -22.96 23.20 15.72
CA THR A 20 -23.77 24.41 15.56
C THR A 20 -24.18 24.60 14.11
N ALA A 21 -23.26 24.33 13.18
CA ALA A 21 -23.55 24.36 11.75
C ALA A 21 -24.12 23.03 11.22
N GLY A 22 -23.99 21.94 11.98
CA GLY A 22 -24.43 20.61 11.56
C GLY A 22 -23.59 20.03 10.42
N GLU A 23 -22.34 20.45 10.28
CA GLU A 23 -21.49 20.08 9.15
C GLU A 23 -20.02 19.83 9.57
N CYS A 24 -19.29 19.13 8.70
CA CYS A 24 -17.85 18.94 8.87
C CYS A 24 -17.08 20.11 8.24
N LYS A 25 -16.22 20.76 9.02
CA LYS A 25 -15.39 21.91 8.63
C LYS A 25 -13.90 21.60 8.74
N HIS A 26 -13.08 22.40 8.06
CA HIS A 26 -11.63 22.29 8.13
C HIS A 26 -11.05 22.99 9.37
N PHE A 27 -9.95 22.45 9.91
CA PHE A 27 -9.07 23.13 10.84
C PHE A 27 -7.61 22.66 10.67
N LEU A 28 -6.67 23.38 11.27
CA LEU A 28 -5.26 23.01 11.27
C LEU A 28 -4.89 22.31 12.58
N TYR A 29 -4.49 21.04 12.47
CA TYR A 29 -3.96 20.26 13.56
C TYR A 29 -2.44 20.38 13.61
N SER A 30 -1.88 20.51 14.81
CA SER A 30 -0.45 20.75 15.00
C SER A 30 0.40 19.49 15.08
N GLY A 31 -0.25 18.32 15.08
CA GLY A 31 0.41 17.01 14.99
C GLY A 31 0.45 16.22 16.30
N CYS A 32 0.17 16.83 17.45
CA CYS A 32 0.10 16.11 18.72
C CYS A 32 -0.97 16.65 19.67
N LYS A 33 -1.41 15.80 20.62
CA LYS A 33 -2.38 16.12 21.68
C LYS A 33 -3.69 16.76 21.17
N GLY A 34 -4.17 16.31 20.02
CA GLY A 34 -5.54 16.58 19.55
C GLY A 34 -6.58 15.78 20.35
N ASN A 35 -7.86 15.99 20.05
CA ASN A 35 -8.96 15.19 20.58
C ASN A 35 -9.60 14.33 19.47
N HIS A 36 -10.66 13.58 19.79
CA HIS A 36 -11.36 12.70 18.85
C HIS A 36 -12.14 13.43 17.76
N ASN A 37 -12.36 14.75 17.88
CA ASN A 37 -12.99 15.54 16.81
C ASN A 37 -11.93 16.02 15.81
N ASN A 38 -11.23 15.06 15.20
CA ASN A 38 -10.09 15.28 14.29
C ASN A 38 -10.02 14.13 13.30
N PHE A 39 -10.43 14.38 12.06
CA PHE A 39 -10.54 13.38 10.99
C PHE A 39 -9.63 13.76 9.83
N LEU A 40 -9.09 12.76 9.14
CA LEU A 40 -8.25 13.00 7.96
C LEU A 40 -9.09 13.37 6.73
N GLN A 41 -10.25 12.73 6.58
CA GLN A 41 -11.15 12.92 5.44
C GLN A 41 -12.50 13.46 5.90
N GLN A 42 -13.17 14.22 5.02
CA GLN A 42 -14.52 14.74 5.28
C GLN A 42 -15.54 13.61 5.49
N SER A 43 -15.43 12.54 4.70
CA SER A 43 -16.30 11.36 4.78
C SER A 43 -16.25 10.71 6.16
N ASP A 44 -15.06 10.60 6.75
CA ASP A 44 -14.86 9.99 8.06
C ASP A 44 -15.55 10.81 9.15
N CYS A 45 -15.44 12.15 9.07
CA CYS A 45 -16.17 13.07 9.94
C CYS A 45 -17.69 12.94 9.77
N ALA A 46 -18.17 12.93 8.51
CA ALA A 46 -19.60 12.87 8.22
C ALA A 46 -20.22 11.54 8.67
N ASN A 47 -19.53 10.43 8.42
CA ASN A 47 -19.97 9.10 8.85
C ASN A 47 -19.97 8.95 10.38
N ALA A 48 -19.00 9.56 11.06
CA ALA A 48 -18.92 9.52 12.52
C ALA A 48 -19.98 10.39 13.21
N CYS A 49 -20.38 11.52 12.60
CA CYS A 49 -21.14 12.56 13.30
C CYS A 49 -22.50 12.92 12.69
N ILE A 50 -22.71 12.67 11.40
CA ILE A 50 -23.90 13.12 10.62
C ILE A 50 -24.75 11.92 10.17
N GLN A 51 -24.76 10.83 10.94
CA GLN A 51 -25.67 9.72 10.64
C GLN A 51 -27.13 10.19 10.79
N LYS A 52 -27.88 10.14 9.69
CA LYS A 52 -29.33 10.35 9.72
C LYS A 52 -29.99 9.22 10.52
N PRO A 53 -31.04 9.51 11.32
CA PRO A 53 -31.77 8.47 12.02
C PRO A 53 -32.54 7.62 11.01
N ALA A 54 -31.98 6.49 10.59
CA ALA A 54 -32.75 5.36 10.13
C ALA A 54 -33.02 4.50 11.36
N ALA A 55 -34.29 4.50 11.79
CA ALA A 55 -34.94 3.54 12.69
C ALA A 55 -34.06 2.83 13.74
N ARG A 56 -34.31 3.17 15.01
CA ARG A 56 -33.90 2.44 16.24
C ARG A 56 -33.37 1.03 16.00
N SER A 57 -32.11 0.83 16.28
CA SER A 57 -31.63 -0.44 16.85
C SER A 57 -30.58 -0.11 17.92
N PRO A 58 -30.76 -0.52 19.19
CA PRO A 58 -29.75 -0.36 20.21
C PRO A 58 -28.62 -1.36 19.97
N SER A 59 -27.44 -0.88 19.58
CA SER A 59 -26.21 -1.65 19.54
C SER A 59 -25.72 -1.89 20.97
N LEU A 60 -25.91 -3.12 21.47
CA LEU A 60 -25.16 -3.65 22.60
C LEU A 60 -23.70 -3.83 22.15
N GLU A 61 -22.82 -2.92 22.55
CA GLU A 61 -21.37 -3.15 22.50
C GLU A 61 -20.88 -3.60 23.87
N ALA A 62 -20.75 -4.92 24.03
CA ALA A 62 -19.88 -5.51 25.03
C ALA A 62 -19.35 -6.85 24.53
N LYS A 63 -18.15 -6.87 23.94
CA LYS A 63 -17.23 -7.99 24.18
C LYS A 63 -15.78 -7.60 23.97
N SER A 64 -15.13 -7.34 25.10
CA SER A 64 -13.68 -7.39 25.24
C SER A 64 -13.27 -8.82 25.64
N LYS A 65 -12.08 -9.22 25.17
CA LYS A 65 -11.14 -10.23 25.71
C LYS A 65 -11.14 -11.65 25.13
N ASN A 66 -9.94 -12.00 24.65
CA ASN A 66 -9.42 -13.32 24.29
C ASN A 66 -9.61 -14.37 25.40
N SER A 67 -9.79 -15.65 25.02
CA SER A 67 -9.00 -16.80 25.48
C SER A 67 -9.65 -18.15 25.07
N ALA A 68 -8.90 -18.96 24.32
CA ALA A 68 -8.77 -20.42 24.31
C ALA A 68 -10.00 -21.38 24.22
N SER A 69 -9.93 -22.24 23.17
CA SER A 69 -9.97 -23.72 23.21
C SER A 69 -11.31 -24.51 23.17
N LEU A 70 -11.39 -25.37 22.13
CA LEU A 70 -12.04 -26.70 21.99
C LEU A 70 -13.57 -26.77 22.26
N THR A 71 -14.44 -27.46 21.50
CA THR A 71 -14.32 -28.78 20.85
C THR A 71 -15.55 -29.01 19.93
N GLN A 72 -15.36 -29.82 18.87
CA GLN A 72 -16.22 -30.91 18.30
C GLN A 72 -17.71 -30.97 18.69
N ASN A 73 -18.68 -31.42 17.90
CA ASN A 73 -18.91 -32.03 16.57
C ASN A 73 -20.45 -32.22 16.55
N ASP A 74 -21.13 -32.22 15.40
CA ASP A 74 -21.99 -33.35 14.99
C ASP A 74 -22.75 -33.14 13.66
N GLN A 75 -22.90 -34.30 13.00
CA GLN A 75 -23.86 -34.71 11.98
C GLN A 75 -23.59 -34.60 10.46
N PRO A 76 -24.01 -35.65 9.71
CA PRO A 76 -23.30 -36.23 8.56
C PRO A 76 -24.16 -36.15 7.28
N VAL A 77 -23.69 -36.72 6.15
CA VAL A 77 -24.47 -37.55 5.18
C VAL A 77 -23.63 -37.84 3.90
N THR A 78 -23.28 -39.13 3.76
CA THR A 78 -23.04 -40.00 2.58
C THR A 78 -22.24 -39.56 1.32
N LYS A 79 -21.11 -40.27 1.10
CA LYS A 79 -20.67 -41.12 -0.07
C LYS A 79 -21.24 -40.78 -1.48
N VAL A 80 -20.56 -40.87 -2.64
CA VAL A 80 -19.27 -41.44 -3.11
C VAL A 80 -19.17 -41.17 -4.65
N HIS A 81 -17.93 -41.22 -5.19
CA HIS A 81 -17.47 -41.35 -6.61
C HIS A 81 -16.79 -40.14 -7.29
N THR A 82 -15.53 -40.43 -7.63
CA THR A 82 -14.52 -39.76 -8.46
C THR A 82 -15.01 -39.42 -9.87
N GLU A 83 -14.64 -38.23 -10.37
CA GLU A 83 -14.10 -38.01 -11.73
C GLU A 83 -13.53 -36.59 -11.85
N LEU A 84 -12.54 -36.49 -12.74
CA LEU A 84 -11.57 -35.43 -12.94
C LEU A 84 -12.09 -34.35 -13.90
N SER A 85 -11.68 -33.10 -13.65
CA SER A 85 -11.72 -31.92 -14.55
C SER A 85 -12.88 -30.92 -14.34
N GLY A 86 -12.52 -29.65 -14.11
CA GLY A 86 -13.39 -28.50 -14.44
C GLY A 86 -13.71 -27.49 -13.34
N HIS A 87 -12.80 -26.53 -13.15
CA HIS A 87 -13.03 -25.11 -12.79
C HIS A 87 -13.59 -24.70 -11.41
N SER A 88 -12.66 -24.16 -10.60
CA SER A 88 -12.78 -23.06 -9.61
C SER A 88 -12.93 -23.39 -8.11
N PRO A 89 -11.91 -23.01 -7.31
CA PRO A 89 -12.10 -22.44 -5.97
C PRO A 89 -11.82 -20.92 -5.99
N PRO A 90 -12.49 -20.11 -5.13
CA PRO A 90 -12.27 -18.67 -5.07
C PRO A 90 -11.04 -18.36 -4.21
N GLU A 91 -9.85 -18.30 -4.82
CA GLU A 91 -8.61 -17.97 -4.11
C GLU A 91 -8.17 -16.53 -4.41
N SER A 92 -8.75 -15.54 -3.71
CA SER A 92 -8.31 -14.13 -3.78
C SER A 92 -6.87 -13.89 -3.25
N GLY A 93 -6.20 -14.92 -2.73
CA GLY A 93 -4.80 -14.84 -2.28
C GLY A 93 -3.76 -15.09 -3.38
N THR A 94 -4.12 -15.83 -4.44
CA THR A 94 -3.14 -16.26 -5.47
C THR A 94 -2.72 -15.10 -6.36
N ILE A 95 -3.64 -14.17 -6.65
CA ILE A 95 -3.37 -13.00 -7.50
C ILE A 95 -2.36 -12.08 -6.82
N LEU A 96 -2.46 -11.88 -5.50
CA LEU A 96 -1.54 -11.04 -4.75
C LEU A 96 -0.12 -11.63 -4.75
N ALA A 97 0.01 -12.94 -4.57
CA ALA A 97 1.32 -13.62 -4.60
C ALA A 97 2.00 -13.52 -5.97
N LEU A 98 1.23 -13.70 -7.06
CA LEU A 98 1.74 -13.56 -8.44
C LEU A 98 2.16 -12.12 -8.75
N VAL A 99 1.33 -11.14 -8.37
CA VAL A 99 1.62 -9.71 -8.59
C VAL A 99 2.89 -9.29 -7.82
N LEU A 100 3.01 -9.70 -6.55
CA LEU A 100 4.21 -9.43 -5.76
C LEU A 100 5.44 -10.13 -6.35
N GLY A 101 5.30 -11.37 -6.83
CA GLY A 101 6.39 -12.10 -7.49
C GLY A 101 6.87 -11.42 -8.77
N ILE A 102 5.97 -10.90 -9.60
CA ILE A 102 6.30 -10.16 -10.82
C ILE A 102 7.00 -8.84 -10.46
N ILE A 103 6.49 -8.11 -9.47
CA ILE A 103 7.10 -6.85 -9.01
C ILE A 103 8.52 -7.09 -8.48
N ILE A 104 8.72 -8.09 -7.62
CA ILE A 104 10.03 -8.44 -7.08
C ILE A 104 10.99 -8.86 -8.21
N SER A 105 10.53 -9.70 -9.14
CA SER A 105 11.33 -10.13 -10.30
C SER A 105 11.74 -8.94 -11.17
N ALA A 106 10.82 -8.01 -11.45
CA ALA A 106 11.11 -6.80 -12.22
C ALA A 106 12.12 -5.90 -11.50
N LEU A 107 11.99 -5.70 -10.18
CA LEU A 107 12.94 -4.93 -9.38
C LEU A 107 14.34 -5.55 -9.39
N LEU A 108 14.45 -6.88 -9.26
CA LEU A 108 15.73 -7.59 -9.34
C LEU A 108 16.37 -7.44 -10.72
N LEU A 109 15.61 -7.59 -11.80
CA LEU A 109 16.09 -7.38 -13.17
C LEU A 109 16.57 -5.94 -13.41
N LEU A 110 15.85 -4.95 -12.88
CA LEU A 110 16.27 -3.54 -12.94
C LEU A 110 17.57 -3.31 -12.16
N MET A 111 17.71 -3.85 -10.95
CA MET A 111 18.91 -3.71 -10.13
C MET A 111 20.14 -4.38 -10.77
N VAL A 112 19.99 -5.60 -11.29
CA VAL A 112 21.05 -6.30 -12.04
C VAL A 112 21.38 -5.54 -13.32
N GLY A 113 20.37 -5.11 -14.08
CA GLY A 113 20.52 -4.32 -15.30
C GLY A 113 21.27 -2.99 -15.06
N CYS A 114 20.93 -2.25 -14.01
CA CYS A 114 21.63 -1.04 -13.60
C CYS A 114 23.08 -1.32 -13.23
N ARG A 115 23.37 -2.38 -12.44
CA ARG A 115 24.74 -2.78 -12.10
C ARG A 115 25.55 -3.16 -13.35
N LEU A 116 24.95 -3.90 -14.29
CA LEU A 116 25.58 -4.25 -15.56
C LEU A 116 25.80 -3.02 -16.45
N ARG A 117 24.84 -2.10 -16.53
CA ARG A 117 25.00 -0.82 -17.25
C ARG A 117 26.09 0.05 -16.65
N VAL A 118 26.16 0.18 -15.32
CA VAL A 118 27.22 0.92 -14.63
C VAL A 118 28.58 0.26 -14.85
N ARG A 119 28.68 -1.08 -14.77
CA ARG A 119 29.92 -1.81 -15.09
C ARG A 119 30.32 -1.66 -16.56
N ARG A 120 29.38 -1.73 -17.51
CA ARG A 120 29.63 -1.48 -18.94
C ARG A 120 30.06 -0.04 -19.17
N HIS A 121 29.45 0.93 -18.51
CA HIS A 121 29.82 2.33 -18.60
C HIS A 121 31.20 2.59 -17.99
N ARG A 122 31.52 1.95 -16.85
CA ARG A 122 32.88 1.93 -16.28
C ARG A 122 33.89 1.28 -17.22
N ARG A 123 33.55 0.15 -17.85
CA ARG A 123 34.39 -0.51 -18.87
C ARG A 123 34.59 0.37 -20.11
N LYS A 124 33.55 1.07 -20.59
CA LYS A 124 33.66 2.03 -21.69
C LYS A 124 34.54 3.23 -21.31
N LYS A 125 34.47 3.70 -20.06
CA LYS A 125 35.38 4.74 -19.54
C LYS A 125 36.81 4.25 -19.29
N ALA A 126 36.99 2.95 -19.07
CA ALA A 126 38.30 2.31 -18.90
C ALA A 126 38.87 1.75 -20.22
N LEU A 127 38.11 1.79 -21.33
CA LEU A 127 38.62 1.55 -22.66
C LEU A 127 39.24 2.89 -23.11
N PRO A 128 40.58 2.98 -23.19
CA PRO A 128 41.23 4.20 -23.63
C PRO A 128 40.85 4.44 -25.09
N LEU A 129 40.77 5.72 -25.43
CA LEU A 129 40.51 6.28 -26.73
C LEU A 129 41.69 5.94 -27.68
N THR A 130 41.81 4.70 -28.16
CA THR A 130 42.84 4.31 -29.15
C THR A 130 42.30 3.29 -30.15
N THR A 131 41.12 3.55 -30.72
CA THR A 131 40.67 2.84 -31.94
C THR A 131 40.34 3.78 -33.09
N GLU A 132 40.64 5.08 -32.96
CA GLU A 132 40.50 6.08 -34.03
C GLU A 132 41.83 6.82 -34.29
N GLU A 133 42.95 6.39 -33.69
CA GLU A 133 44.29 6.96 -33.98
C GLU A 133 45.26 5.88 -34.52
N SER A 134 45.00 4.60 -34.26
CA SER A 134 45.84 3.49 -34.73
C SER A 134 45.63 3.11 -36.20
N ASP A 135 44.49 3.46 -36.79
CA ASP A 135 44.18 3.14 -38.19
C ASP A 135 44.85 4.12 -39.18
N TYR A 136 45.32 5.28 -38.71
CA TYR A 136 46.05 6.25 -39.53
C TYR A 136 47.53 5.89 -39.73
N LEU A 137 48.13 5.07 -38.85
CA LEU A 137 49.53 4.67 -38.95
C LEU A 137 49.77 3.44 -39.84
N ILE A 138 48.70 2.73 -40.23
CA ILE A 138 48.81 1.54 -41.08
C ILE A 138 48.75 1.89 -42.58
N ASN A 139 48.21 3.06 -42.95
CA ASN A 139 48.00 3.46 -44.35
C ASN A 139 48.78 4.72 -44.80
N GLY A 140 49.79 5.15 -44.04
CA GLY A 140 50.44 6.46 -44.19
C GLY A 140 51.71 6.56 -45.06
N MET A 141 52.02 5.60 -45.93
CA MET A 141 53.12 5.74 -46.91
C MET A 141 52.57 6.21 -48.27
N TYR A 142 51.98 7.41 -48.28
CA TYR A 142 51.73 8.17 -49.51
C TYR A 142 52.32 9.57 -49.34
N LEU A 143 53.26 9.87 -50.24
CA LEU A 143 54.15 11.04 -50.39
C LEU A 143 55.49 10.93 -49.66
#